data_AF-A0A501W294-F1
#
_entry.id   AF-A0A501W294-F1
#
_cell.length_a   1.000
_cell.length_b   1.000
_cell.length_c   1.000
_cell.angle_alpha   90.00
_cell.angle_beta   90.00
_cell.angle_gamma   90.00
#
_symmetry.space_group_name_H-M   'P 1'
#
loop_
_entity.id
_entity.type
_entity.pdbx_description
1 polymer ?
#
loop_
_entity_poly.entity_id
_entity_poly.type
_entity_poly.pdbx_seq_one_letter_code
_entity_poly.pdbx_strand_id
1 'polypeptide(L)'
;MNNYKNFLTRVGHALAALLMLVSVSSCERDMDMDIVSVTPPELHVIVYNGTDTNDRVEGATVKVYASEENRTAGTNAVAEAVTDASGEAVFPKEKFVKGINYLTVSIDDVTLTAQTPYMLQNDGETLFWVAKN
;
A
#
# COMPACT_ATOMS: atom_id res chain seq x y z
N MET A 1 -31.42 -31.00 -62.45
CA MET A 1 -31.53 -30.67 -61.01
C MET A 1 -30.36 -31.12 -60.13
N ASN A 2 -29.38 -31.90 -60.62
CA ASN A 2 -28.26 -32.40 -59.78
C ASN A 2 -27.04 -31.46 -59.67
N ASN A 3 -26.83 -30.55 -60.64
CA ASN A 3 -25.66 -29.66 -60.64
C ASN A 3 -25.77 -28.50 -59.64
N TYR A 4 -26.99 -28.03 -59.35
CA TYR A 4 -27.22 -26.92 -58.41
C TYR A 4 -27.00 -27.33 -56.94
N LYS A 5 -27.34 -28.57 -56.60
CA LYS A 5 -27.08 -29.14 -55.25
C LYS A 5 -25.59 -29.25 -54.99
N ASN A 6 -24.81 -29.80 -55.94
CA ASN A 6 -23.36 -29.92 -55.79
C ASN A 6 -22.64 -28.57 -55.72
N PHE A 7 -23.14 -27.54 -56.41
CA PHE A 7 -22.62 -26.18 -56.33
C PHE A 7 -22.90 -25.53 -54.97
N LEU A 8 -24.14 -25.63 -54.47
CA LEU A 8 -24.53 -25.12 -53.15
C LEU A 8 -23.76 -25.82 -52.02
N THR A 9 -23.53 -27.13 -52.11
CA THR A 9 -22.75 -27.86 -51.10
C THR A 9 -21.29 -27.40 -51.11
N ARG A 10 -20.67 -27.19 -52.28
CA ARG A 10 -19.27 -26.72 -52.39
C ARG A 10 -19.09 -25.28 -51.89
N VAL A 11 -20.04 -24.39 -52.18
CA VAL A 11 -20.06 -23.03 -51.65
C VAL A 11 -20.26 -23.02 -50.14
N GLY A 12 -21.12 -23.90 -49.60
CA GLY A 12 -21.32 -24.06 -48.16
C GLY A 12 -20.05 -24.52 -47.42
N HIS A 13 -19.30 -25.47 -47.98
CA HIS A 13 -18.03 -25.92 -47.40
C HIS A 13 -16.93 -24.83 -47.47
N ALA A 14 -16.88 -24.07 -48.57
CA ALA A 14 -15.93 -22.95 -48.72
C ALA A 14 -16.24 -21.81 -47.74
N LEU A 15 -17.52 -21.49 -47.53
CA LEU A 15 -17.96 -20.47 -46.57
C LEU A 15 -17.69 -20.91 -45.12
N ALA A 16 -17.91 -22.19 -44.80
CA ALA A 16 -17.60 -22.75 -43.49
C ALA A 16 -16.08 -22.73 -43.19
N ALA A 17 -15.25 -23.06 -44.18
CA ALA A 17 -13.80 -23.01 -44.05
C ALA A 17 -13.28 -21.56 -43.85
N LEU A 18 -13.88 -20.58 -44.53
CA LEU A 18 -13.54 -19.17 -44.38
C LEU A 18 -13.92 -18.63 -42.99
N LEU A 19 -15.10 -18.98 -42.48
CA LEU A 19 -15.54 -18.60 -41.13
C LEU A 19 -14.66 -19.20 -40.01
N MET A 20 -14.12 -20.40 -40.22
CA MET A 20 -13.20 -21.06 -39.27
C MET A 20 -11.82 -20.39 -39.22
N LEU A 21 -11.37 -19.79 -40.32
CA LEU A 21 -10.09 -19.07 -40.41
C LEU A 21 -10.12 -17.69 -39.74
N VAL A 22 -11.28 -17.04 -39.64
CA VAL A 22 -11.42 -15.73 -39.00
C VAL A 22 -11.36 -15.83 -37.46
N SER A 23 -11.75 -16.98 -36.89
CA SER A 23 -11.77 -17.22 -35.44
C SER A 23 -10.40 -17.51 -34.79
N VAL A 24 -9.32 -17.68 -35.57
CA VAL A 24 -7.96 -17.88 -35.04
C VAL A 24 -7.13 -16.59 -34.97
N SER A 25 -7.69 -15.45 -35.38
CA SER A 25 -7.12 -14.11 -35.12
C SER A 25 -7.33 -13.68 -33.65
N SER A 26 -7.05 -14.60 -32.73
CA SER A 26 -7.07 -14.34 -31.31
C SER A 26 -6.12 -13.19 -30.99
N CYS A 27 -6.69 -12.18 -30.35
CA CYS A 27 -6.05 -11.05 -29.73
C CYS A 27 -4.65 -11.41 -29.20
N GLU A 28 -3.59 -10.89 -29.83
CA GLU A 28 -2.41 -10.50 -29.07
C GLU A 28 -2.88 -9.41 -28.11
N ARG A 29 -3.31 -9.81 -26.91
CA ARG A 29 -3.37 -8.87 -25.80
C ARG A 29 -1.92 -8.64 -25.43
N ASP A 30 -1.38 -7.59 -26.01
CA ASP A 30 -0.18 -6.94 -25.50
C ASP A 30 -0.54 -6.44 -24.10
N MET A 31 -0.26 -7.28 -23.10
CA MET A 31 -0.37 -6.89 -21.71
C MET A 31 0.97 -6.25 -21.37
N ASP A 32 1.12 -5.00 -21.78
CA ASP A 32 2.08 -4.08 -21.18
C ASP A 32 1.72 -4.04 -19.69
N MET A 33 2.39 -4.87 -18.90
CA MET A 33 2.31 -4.80 -17.46
C MET A 33 3.16 -3.60 -17.07
N ASP A 34 2.52 -2.45 -16.93
CA ASP A 34 3.12 -1.29 -16.29
C ASP A 34 3.85 -1.76 -15.03
N ILE A 35 5.17 -1.52 -15.00
CA ILE A 35 5.98 -1.83 -13.82
C ILE A 35 5.41 -0.98 -12.69
N VAL A 36 4.70 -1.62 -11.77
CA VAL A 36 4.17 -0.99 -10.56
C VAL A 36 5.36 -0.34 -9.85
N SER A 37 5.34 0.98 -9.77
CA SER A 37 6.35 1.76 -9.04
C SER A 37 6.41 1.23 -7.61
N VAL A 38 7.54 0.63 -7.23
CA VAL A 38 7.75 0.13 -5.87
C VAL A 38 8.19 1.29 -5.01
N THR A 39 7.23 2.04 -4.45
CA THR A 39 7.52 2.98 -3.37
C THR A 39 7.93 2.17 -2.14
N PRO A 40 9.15 2.35 -1.59
CA PRO A 40 9.55 1.66 -0.38
C PRO A 40 8.52 1.88 0.73
N PRO A 41 8.21 0.86 1.55
CA PRO A 41 7.21 1.03 2.58
C PRO A 41 7.75 1.92 3.70
N GLU A 42 6.98 2.94 4.05
CA GLU A 42 7.32 3.90 5.10
C GLU A 42 6.15 4.03 6.09
N LEU A 43 6.47 4.26 7.36
CA LEU A 43 5.50 4.60 8.39
C LEU A 43 5.65 6.09 8.71
N HIS A 44 4.58 6.84 8.50
CA HIS A 44 4.51 8.27 8.76
C HIS A 44 3.64 8.48 10.00
N VAL A 45 4.26 8.88 11.10
CA VAL A 45 3.53 9.20 12.33
C VAL A 45 3.27 10.70 12.35
N ILE A 46 2.00 11.07 12.28
CA ILE A 46 1.58 12.47 12.20
C ILE A 46 0.93 12.87 13.52
N VAL A 47 1.49 13.87 14.18
CA VAL A 47 1.05 14.34 15.49
C VAL A 47 0.30 15.67 15.32
N TYR A 48 -0.87 15.77 15.95
CA TYR A 48 -1.74 16.95 15.88
C TYR A 48 -2.43 17.22 17.23
N ASN A 49 -2.92 18.45 17.45
CA ASN A 49 -3.56 18.86 18.69
C ASN A 49 -5.08 18.58 18.72
N GLY A 50 -5.55 17.99 19.82
CA GLY A 50 -6.96 17.76 20.11
C GLY A 50 -7.70 17.07 18.97
N THR A 51 -8.71 17.74 18.41
CA THR A 51 -9.53 17.20 17.31
C THR A 51 -9.22 17.83 15.95
N ASP A 52 -8.35 18.85 15.87
CA ASP A 52 -8.03 19.52 14.61
C ASP A 52 -6.79 18.90 13.98
N THR A 53 -6.98 18.12 12.92
CA THR A 53 -5.89 17.48 12.20
C THR A 53 -4.97 18.45 11.47
N ASN A 54 -5.35 19.72 11.29
CA ASN A 54 -4.49 20.74 10.68
C ASN A 54 -3.58 21.43 11.69
N ASP A 55 -3.87 21.32 12.98
CA ASP A 55 -3.03 21.85 14.06
C ASP A 55 -1.90 20.86 14.36
N ARG A 56 -0.88 20.88 13.50
CA ARG A 56 0.27 19.96 13.51
C ARG A 56 1.25 20.28 14.62
N VAL A 57 1.83 19.23 15.22
CA VAL A 57 2.78 19.36 16.34
C VAL A 57 4.19 19.05 15.87
N GLU A 58 5.01 20.09 15.71
CA GLU A 58 6.46 19.99 15.49
C GLU A 58 7.20 19.68 16.81
N GLY A 59 8.31 18.94 16.73
CA GLY A 59 9.19 18.69 17.88
C GLY A 59 8.78 17.54 18.79
N ALA A 60 7.74 16.77 18.45
CA ALA A 60 7.33 15.60 19.22
C ALA A 60 8.28 14.43 18.95
N THR A 61 8.82 13.83 20.01
CA THR A 61 9.68 12.65 19.92
C THR A 61 8.82 11.39 19.80
N VAL A 62 8.91 10.70 18.67
CA VAL A 62 8.19 9.45 18.39
C VAL A 62 9.16 8.29 18.48
N LYS A 63 8.87 7.31 19.35
CA LYS A 63 9.62 6.04 19.44
C LYS A 63 8.75 4.88 19.00
N VAL A 64 9.32 3.97 18.23
CA VAL A 64 8.69 2.75 17.71
C VAL A 64 9.25 1.53 18.44
N TYR A 65 8.37 0.63 18.86
CA TYR A 65 8.71 -0.61 19.57
C TYR A 65 8.05 -1.80 18.87
N ALA A 66 8.77 -2.91 18.75
CA ALA A 66 8.25 -4.16 18.18
C ALA A 66 7.33 -4.93 19.15
N SER A 67 7.31 -4.58 20.44
CA SER A 67 6.46 -5.23 21.45
C SER A 67 5.95 -4.25 22.48
N GLU A 68 4.80 -4.56 23.06
CA GLU A 68 4.19 -3.75 24.12
C GLU A 68 5.02 -3.75 25.41
N GLU A 69 5.66 -4.87 25.72
CA GLU A 69 6.54 -5.02 26.87
C GLU A 69 7.70 -4.02 26.80
N ASN A 70 8.39 -3.96 25.66
CA ASN A 70 9.48 -3.01 25.42
C ASN A 70 9.00 -1.56 25.49
N ARG A 71 7.84 -1.25 24.91
CA ARG A 71 7.22 0.08 25.02
C ARG A 71 6.96 0.47 26.48
N THR A 72 6.38 -0.45 27.25
CA THR A 72 6.00 -0.21 28.66
C THR A 72 7.23 -0.05 29.55
N ALA A 73 8.27 -0.84 29.30
CA ALA A 73 9.56 -0.71 29.99
C ALA A 73 10.38 0.51 29.53
N GLY A 74 10.04 1.12 28.39
CA GLY A 74 10.81 2.20 27.78
C GLY A 74 12.18 1.76 27.28
N THR A 75 12.33 0.50 26.89
CA THR A 75 13.61 -0.10 26.46
C THR A 75 13.48 -0.68 25.05
N ASN A 76 14.63 -0.91 24.39
CA ASN A 76 14.69 -1.59 23.08
C ASN A 76 13.77 -0.98 22.01
N ALA A 77 13.71 0.36 21.92
CA ALA A 77 13.07 1.02 20.80
C ALA A 77 13.78 0.62 19.49
N VAL A 78 12.97 0.27 18.48
CA VAL A 78 13.45 -0.10 17.14
C VAL A 78 13.88 1.15 16.37
N ALA A 79 13.19 2.27 16.63
CA ALA A 79 13.48 3.54 16.03
C ALA A 79 12.99 4.70 16.89
N GLU A 80 13.57 5.86 16.63
CA GLU A 80 13.20 7.14 17.20
C GLU A 80 13.34 8.22 16.12
N ALA A 81 12.36 9.12 16.04
CA ALA A 81 12.38 10.29 15.18
C ALA A 81 11.64 11.44 15.87
N VAL A 82 11.90 12.66 15.43
CA VAL A 82 11.23 13.87 15.91
C VAL A 82 10.34 14.39 14.79
N THR A 83 9.12 14.83 15.11
CA THR A 83 8.23 15.42 14.11
C THR A 83 8.77 16.72 13.57
N ASP A 84 8.66 16.91 12.26
CA ASP A 84 9.08 18.13 11.57
C ASP A 84 8.01 19.25 11.61
N ALA A 85 8.22 20.33 10.86
CA ALA A 85 7.29 21.46 10.77
C ALA A 85 5.89 21.11 10.20
N SER A 86 5.74 19.95 9.56
CA SER A 86 4.44 19.41 9.13
C SER A 86 3.78 18.51 10.19
N GLY A 87 4.44 18.33 11.33
CA GLY A 87 4.01 17.45 12.41
C GLY A 87 4.27 15.97 12.13
N GLU A 88 5.17 15.66 11.20
CA GLU A 88 5.38 14.30 10.70
C GLU A 88 6.74 13.74 11.11
N ALA A 89 6.73 12.50 11.60
CA ALA A 89 7.91 11.68 11.84
C ALA A 89 7.89 10.47 10.90
N VAL A 90 8.87 10.40 10.00
CA VAL A 90 8.96 9.37 8.96
C VAL A 90 9.91 8.25 9.37
N PHE A 91 9.44 7.01 9.24
CA PHE A 91 10.18 5.79 9.54
C PHE A 91 10.28 4.91 8.30
N PRO A 92 11.48 4.74 7.70
CA PRO A 92 11.65 3.82 6.59
C PRO A 92 11.47 2.37 7.03
N LYS A 93 11.27 1.46 6.07
CA LYS A 93 10.96 0.03 6.28
C LYS A 93 11.72 -0.64 7.43
N GLU A 94 13.02 -0.42 7.52
CA GLU A 94 13.92 -1.02 8.51
C GLU A 94 13.75 -0.48 9.94
N LYS A 95 12.96 0.59 10.11
CA LYS A 95 12.70 1.27 11.39
C LYS A 95 11.39 0.87 12.05
N PHE A 96 10.69 -0.09 11.47
CA PHE A 96 9.52 -0.73 12.07
C PHE A 96 9.49 -2.21 11.67
N VAL A 97 8.64 -3.00 12.29
CA VAL A 97 8.50 -4.42 11.98
C VAL A 97 7.20 -4.73 11.27
N LYS A 98 7.17 -5.83 10.50
CA LYS A 98 5.92 -6.42 10.04
C LYS A 98 5.07 -6.81 11.25
N GLY A 99 3.79 -6.46 11.21
CA GLY A 99 2.83 -6.68 12.28
C GLY A 99 2.48 -5.41 13.04
N ILE A 100 2.07 -5.59 14.29
CA ILE A 100 1.67 -4.48 15.15
C ILE A 100 2.92 -3.86 15.75
N ASN A 101 3.06 -2.53 15.61
CA ASN A 101 4.09 -1.75 16.27
C ASN A 101 3.45 -0.91 17.38
N TYR A 102 4.22 -0.67 18.42
CA TYR A 102 3.81 0.11 19.59
C TYR A 102 4.58 1.41 19.60
N LEU A 103 3.93 2.50 19.98
CA LEU A 103 4.48 3.85 19.86
C LEU A 103 4.44 4.56 21.20
N THR A 104 5.46 5.36 21.49
CA THR A 104 5.36 6.46 22.44
C THR A 104 5.61 7.77 21.70
N VAL A 105 4.76 8.76 21.94
CA VAL A 105 4.94 10.12 21.43
C VAL A 105 5.09 11.04 22.63
N SER A 106 6.27 11.65 22.79
CA SER A 106 6.57 12.55 23.88
C SER A 106 6.73 13.97 23.36
N ILE A 107 5.98 14.91 23.91
CA ILE A 107 6.05 16.33 23.59
C ILE A 107 5.79 17.12 24.87
N ASP A 108 6.67 18.08 25.17
CA ASP A 108 6.69 18.78 26.47
C ASP A 108 6.71 17.75 27.63
N ASP A 109 5.78 17.88 28.58
CA ASP A 109 5.60 16.96 29.71
C ASP A 109 4.57 15.85 29.46
N VAL A 110 4.05 15.73 28.23
CA VAL A 110 3.02 14.75 27.85
C VAL A 110 3.65 13.59 27.11
N THR A 111 3.33 12.36 27.54
CA THR A 111 3.67 11.14 26.79
C THR A 111 2.40 10.38 26.45
N LEU A 112 2.18 10.21 25.16
CA LEU A 112 1.07 9.45 24.57
C LEU A 112 1.58 8.08 24.18
N THR A 113 0.68 7.10 24.19
CA THR A 113 0.97 5.73 23.78
C THR A 113 -0.02 5.33 22.70
N ALA A 114 0.46 4.70 21.64
CA ALA A 114 -0.39 4.26 20.54
C ALA A 114 0.06 2.90 20.00
N GLN A 115 -0.79 2.29 19.19
CA GLN A 115 -0.53 1.03 18.52
C GLN A 115 -0.93 1.18 17.05
N THR A 116 -0.04 0.78 16.15
CA THR A 116 -0.36 0.78 14.72
C THR A 116 -1.38 -0.32 14.39
N PRO A 117 -2.11 -0.19 13.27
CA PRO A 117 -2.68 -1.34 12.58
C PRO A 117 -1.59 -2.37 12.23
N TYR A 118 -2.01 -3.56 11.78
CA TYR A 118 -1.07 -4.57 11.32
C TYR A 118 -0.33 -4.09 10.04
N MET A 119 0.98 -3.87 10.16
CA MET A 119 1.83 -3.37 9.07
C MET A 119 2.33 -4.53 8.20
N LEU A 120 2.10 -4.48 6.88
CA LEU A 120 2.51 -5.55 5.96
C LEU A 120 3.93 -5.36 5.40
N GLN A 121 4.46 -4.13 5.38
CA GLN A 121 5.76 -3.78 4.79
C GLN A 121 5.88 -4.16 3.30
N ASN A 122 4.78 -4.12 2.57
CA ASN A 122 4.70 -4.38 1.14
C ASN A 122 5.25 -3.20 0.33
N ASP A 123 4.52 -2.08 0.30
CA ASP A 123 4.82 -0.89 -0.49
C ASP A 123 4.05 0.33 0.06
N GLY A 124 4.56 1.52 -0.24
CA GLY A 124 3.88 2.79 0.00
C GLY A 124 3.95 3.35 1.42
N GLU A 125 3.34 4.52 1.59
CA GLU A 125 3.35 5.28 2.84
C GLU A 125 2.13 4.90 3.69
N THR A 126 2.37 4.51 4.93
CA THR A 126 1.32 4.31 5.92
C THR A 126 1.24 5.52 6.82
N LEU A 127 0.14 6.27 6.72
CA LEU A 127 -0.12 7.43 7.57
C LEU A 127 -0.80 7.01 8.87
N PHE A 128 -0.15 7.24 10.00
CA PHE A 128 -0.66 6.94 11.34
C PHE A 128 -0.80 8.22 12.16
N TRP A 129 -2.03 8.54 12.54
CA TRP A 129 -2.40 9.84 13.10
C TRP A 129 -2.56 9.75 14.61
N VAL A 130 -1.90 10.64 15.35
CA VAL A 130 -1.89 10.65 16.82
C VAL A 130 -2.29 12.03 17.35
N ALA A 131 -3.40 12.07 18.09
CA ALA A 131 -3.87 13.29 18.75
C ALA A 131 -3.17 13.51 20.11
N LYS A 132 -2.60 14.70 20.30
CA LYS A 132 -2.23 15.25 21.62
C LYS A 132 -3.48 15.83 22.26
N ASN A 133 -4.07 15.08 23.20
CA ASN A 133 -5.21 15.53 23.99
C ASN A 133 -4.77 16.15 25.32
#